data_AF-A0A1M4E5Z4-F1
#
_entry.id   AF-A0A1M4E5Z4-F1
#
_cell.length_a   1.000
_cell.length_b   1.000
_cell.length_c   1.000
_cell.angle_alpha   90.00
_cell.angle_beta   90.00
_cell.angle_gamma   90.00
#
_symmetry.space_group_name_H-M   'P 1'
#
loop_
_entity.id
_entity.type
_entity.pdbx_description
1 polymer ?
#
loop_
_entity_poly.entity_id
_entity_poly.type
_entity_poly.pdbx_seq_one_letter_code
_entity_poly.pdbx_strand_id
1 'polypeptide(L)'
;MAGAGRPQTVAPEQNDPAFEWKPYTPSGVLRVRHTSCCGLYEFASGGGVFFVLRRSGDRYEETNRGRYRQALNTYIALVKRHHAEHLSRKERPEPDTSIPTDEGRRGEPS
;
A
#
# COMPACT_ATOMS: atom_id res chain seq x y z
N MET A 1 -15.38 -40.55 28.98
CA MET A 1 -16.30 -40.12 27.90
C MET A 1 -16.43 -38.59 28.01
N ALA A 2 -15.48 -37.87 27.43
CA ALA A 2 -15.62 -37.12 26.17
C ALA A 2 -16.16 -35.70 26.40
N GLY A 3 -15.24 -34.75 26.60
CA GLY A 3 -15.53 -33.32 26.66
C GLY A 3 -15.77 -32.76 25.25
N ALA A 4 -16.82 -31.96 25.11
CA ALA A 4 -17.17 -31.29 23.87
C ALA A 4 -16.22 -30.11 23.61
N GLY A 5 -15.14 -30.37 22.85
CA GLY A 5 -14.29 -29.32 22.29
C GLY A 5 -15.01 -28.66 21.11
N ARG A 6 -15.28 -27.35 21.23
CA ARG A 6 -15.72 -26.51 20.11
C ARG A 6 -14.73 -26.64 18.93
N PRO A 7 -15.19 -26.79 17.68
CA PRO A 7 -14.30 -26.64 16.53
C PRO A 7 -13.89 -25.16 16.45
N GLN A 8 -12.63 -24.88 16.82
CA GLN A 8 -12.02 -23.61 16.50
C GLN A 8 -11.90 -23.53 14.98
N THR A 9 -12.72 -22.68 14.37
CA THR A 9 -12.50 -22.24 13.00
C THR A 9 -11.28 -21.34 13.03
N VAL A 10 -10.10 -21.95 12.90
CA VAL A 10 -8.88 -21.23 12.53
C VAL A 10 -9.11 -20.70 11.12
N ALA A 11 -9.56 -19.45 11.04
CA ALA A 11 -9.49 -18.67 9.82
C ALA A 11 -8.03 -18.71 9.33
N PRO A 12 -7.79 -18.82 8.02
CA PRO A 12 -6.44 -19.01 7.51
C PRO A 12 -5.60 -17.79 7.89
N GLU A 13 -4.66 -17.97 8.82
CA GLU A 13 -3.46 -17.14 8.93
C GLU A 13 -2.75 -17.25 7.58
N GLN A 14 -3.05 -16.29 6.71
CA GLN A 14 -2.35 -16.09 5.46
C GLN A 14 -0.91 -15.74 5.82
N ASN A 15 -0.06 -16.77 5.84
CA ASN A 15 1.40 -16.64 5.90
C ASN A 15 1.87 -15.90 4.64
N ASP A 16 1.84 -14.57 4.69
CA ASP A 16 2.59 -13.72 3.78
C ASP A 16 4.09 -14.00 3.95
N PRO A 17 4.95 -13.74 2.94
CA PRO A 17 6.34 -13.45 3.25
C PRO A 17 6.29 -12.21 4.16
N ALA A 18 6.55 -12.40 5.46
CA ALA A 18 6.54 -11.34 6.45
C ALA A 18 7.57 -10.29 6.05
N PHE A 19 7.13 -9.27 5.31
CA PHE A 19 7.99 -8.13 4.99
C PHE A 19 8.36 -7.50 6.33
N GLU A 20 9.65 -7.54 6.65
CA GLU A 20 10.14 -6.91 7.86
C GLU A 20 9.99 -5.39 7.70
N TRP A 21 9.06 -4.81 8.44
CA TRP A 21 8.85 -3.36 8.49
C TRP A 21 9.72 -2.76 9.58
N LYS A 22 10.47 -1.73 9.23
CA LYS A 22 11.38 -1.01 10.14
C LYS A 22 11.00 0.45 10.18
N PRO A 23 11.24 1.17 11.28
CA PRO A 23 11.07 2.62 11.31
C PRO A 23 11.83 3.28 10.15
N TYR A 24 11.15 4.12 9.38
CA TYR A 24 11.79 4.88 8.31
C TYR A 24 12.79 5.86 8.91
N THR A 25 14.06 5.71 8.53
CA THR A 25 15.10 6.69 8.83
C THR A 25 15.41 7.49 7.56
N PRO A 26 15.11 8.80 7.55
CA PRO A 26 15.43 9.65 6.41
C PRO A 26 16.91 9.60 6.06
N SER A 27 17.20 9.44 4.77
CA SER A 27 18.56 9.46 4.24
C SER A 27 18.59 10.29 2.95
N GLY A 28 19.10 11.51 3.03
CA GLY A 28 19.11 12.47 1.92
C GLY A 28 17.70 12.90 1.50
N VAL A 29 17.55 13.34 0.24
CA VAL A 29 16.26 13.77 -0.31
C VAL A 29 15.39 12.56 -0.62
N LEU A 30 14.22 12.48 0.03
CA LEU A 30 13.19 11.50 -0.26
C LEU A 30 12.52 11.81 -1.61
N ARG A 31 12.41 10.81 -2.47
CA ARG A 31 11.68 10.88 -3.74
C ARG A 31 10.69 9.74 -3.83
N VAL A 32 9.40 10.06 -3.76
CA VAL A 32 8.29 9.13 -4.03
C VAL A 32 8.14 9.02 -5.56
N ARG A 33 8.04 7.79 -6.06
CA ARG A 33 7.94 7.48 -7.50
C ARG A 33 6.60 6.88 -7.89
N HIS A 34 6.02 6.08 -7.01
CA HIS A 34 4.69 5.50 -7.19
C HIS A 34 3.96 5.46 -5.86
N THR A 35 2.65 5.62 -5.91
CA THR A 35 1.75 5.61 -4.75
C THR A 35 0.61 4.66 -5.06
N SER A 36 0.23 3.80 -4.10
CA SER A 36 -0.91 2.90 -4.24
C SER A 36 -2.24 3.67 -4.27
N CYS A 37 -3.34 3.00 -4.62
CA CYS A 37 -4.63 3.65 -4.88
C CYS A 37 -5.18 4.54 -3.75
N CYS A 38 -4.85 4.27 -2.48
CA CYS A 38 -5.24 5.10 -1.34
C CYS A 38 -4.04 5.61 -0.53
N GLY A 39 -2.84 5.60 -1.12
CA GLY A 39 -1.63 6.08 -0.44
C GLY A 39 -1.09 5.16 0.67
N LEU A 40 -1.63 3.95 0.83
CA LEU A 40 -1.15 3.00 1.85
C LEU A 40 0.32 2.62 1.65
N TYR A 41 0.76 2.48 0.40
CA TYR A 41 2.13 2.13 0.05
C TYR A 41 2.73 3.10 -0.96
N GLU A 42 3.97 3.50 -0.72
CA GLU A 42 4.72 4.37 -1.60
C GLU A 42 6.04 3.72 -1.99
N PHE A 43 6.34 3.65 -3.29
CA PHE A 43 7.66 3.26 -3.76
C PHE A 43 8.56 4.49 -3.80
N ALA A 44 9.64 4.46 -3.04
CA ALA A 44 10.49 5.61 -2.81
C ALA A 44 11.98 5.32 -3.01
N SER A 45 12.74 6.41 -3.11
CA SER A 45 14.20 6.38 -3.11
C SER A 45 14.78 7.52 -2.29
N GLY A 46 15.93 7.27 -1.66
CA GLY A 46 16.65 8.24 -0.84
C GLY A 46 18.07 7.72 -0.58
N GLY A 47 19.06 8.60 -0.53
CA GLY A 47 20.45 8.21 -0.24
C GLY A 47 21.03 7.19 -1.23
N GLY A 48 20.55 7.16 -2.48
CA GLY A 48 21.01 6.22 -3.52
C GLY A 48 20.39 4.82 -3.47
N VAL A 49 19.45 4.57 -2.56
CA VAL A 49 18.74 3.28 -2.44
C VAL A 49 17.24 3.42 -2.66
N PHE A 50 16.57 2.30 -2.89
CA PHE A 50 15.13 2.20 -3.08
C PHE A 50 14.49 1.40 -1.94
N PHE A 51 13.25 1.72 -1.59
CA PHE A 51 12.49 1.09 -0.52
C PHE A 51 10.99 1.33 -0.71
N VAL A 52 10.16 0.61 0.05
CA VAL A 52 8.71 0.85 0.10
C VAL A 52 8.35 1.46 1.45
N LEU A 53 7.59 2.54 1.46
CA LEU A 53 7.06 3.17 2.65
C LEU A 53 5.61 2.76 2.90
N ARG A 54 5.22 2.75 4.17
CA ARG A 54 3.83 2.79 4.61
C ARG A 54 3.69 3.74 5.80
N ARG A 55 2.50 4.31 5.97
CA ARG A 55 2.17 5.06 7.18
C ARG A 55 1.80 4.10 8.31
N SER A 56 2.35 4.33 9.50
CA SER A 56 2.09 3.58 10.75
C SER A 56 1.85 4.62 11.85
N GLY A 57 0.58 4.99 12.06
CA GLY A 57 0.20 6.13 12.90
C GLY A 57 0.76 7.46 12.38
N ASP A 58 1.51 8.16 13.22
CA ASP A 58 2.18 9.43 12.89
C ASP A 58 3.57 9.27 12.29
N ARG A 59 4.02 8.02 12.08
CA ARG A 59 5.35 7.72 11.58
C ARG A 59 5.26 6.94 10.28
N TYR A 60 6.39 6.90 9.57
CA TYR A 60 6.57 6.03 8.43
C TYR A 60 7.40 4.81 8.84
N GLU A 61 7.04 3.69 8.24
CA GLU A 61 7.84 2.47 8.23
C GLU A 61 8.29 2.19 6.81
N GLU A 62 9.41 1.51 6.68
CA GLU A 62 9.94 1.06 5.41
C GLU A 62 10.16 -0.45 5.38
N THR A 63 10.20 -1.00 4.17
CA THR A 63 10.64 -2.38 3.95
C THR A 63 11.45 -2.51 2.66
N ASN A 64 12.19 -3.61 2.56
CA ASN A 64 13.01 -4.02 1.43
C ASN A 64 13.89 -2.91 0.85
N ARG A 65 14.63 -2.23 1.74
CA ARG A 65 15.63 -1.24 1.36
C ARG A 65 16.77 -1.90 0.60
N GLY A 66 17.08 -1.38 -0.59
CA GLY A 66 18.20 -1.88 -1.38
C GLY A 66 18.13 -1.48 -2.85
N ARG A 67 18.38 -2.46 -3.72
CA ARG A 67 18.43 -2.25 -5.17
C ARG A 67 17.03 -2.04 -5.74
N TYR A 68 16.95 -1.23 -6.80
CA TYR A 68 15.69 -0.88 -7.49
C TYR A 68 14.77 -2.08 -7.73
N ARG A 69 15.27 -3.14 -8.38
CA ARG A 69 14.46 -4.32 -8.75
C ARG A 69 13.89 -5.05 -7.54
N GLN A 70 14.63 -5.13 -6.44
CA GLN A 70 14.18 -5.83 -5.23
C GLN A 70 13.05 -5.05 -4.56
N ALA A 71 13.25 -3.75 -4.35
CA ALA A 71 12.24 -2.88 -3.76
C ALA A 71 10.98 -2.76 -4.65
N LEU A 72 11.15 -2.69 -5.98
CA LEU A 72 10.03 -2.64 -6.93
C LEU A 72 9.19 -3.93 -6.89
N ASN A 73 9.83 -5.10 -6.84
CA ASN A 73 9.10 -6.37 -6.74
C ASN A 73 8.27 -6.44 -5.46
N THR A 74 8.81 -5.94 -4.33
CA THR A 74 8.04 -5.83 -3.09
C THR A 74 6.89 -4.84 -3.20
N TYR A 75 7.10 -3.68 -3.82
CA TYR A 75 6.02 -2.73 -4.06
C TYR A 75 4.88 -3.35 -4.87
N ILE A 76 5.20 -4.03 -5.98
CA ILE A 76 4.20 -4.70 -6.82
C ILE A 76 3.44 -5.77 -6.03
N ALA A 77 4.14 -6.58 -5.22
CA ALA A 77 3.50 -7.59 -4.39
C ALA A 77 2.52 -6.97 -3.38
N LEU A 78 2.93 -5.90 -2.68
CA LEU A 78 2.09 -5.19 -1.72
C LEU A 78 0.87 -4.54 -2.39
N VAL A 79 1.04 -3.88 -3.52
CA VAL A 79 -0.06 -3.25 -4.26
C VAL A 79 -1.05 -4.27 -4.79
N LYS A 80 -0.58 -5.41 -5.32
CA LYS A 80 -1.47 -6.49 -5.79
C LYS A 80 -2.33 -7.03 -4.65
N ARG A 81 -1.73 -7.29 -3.49
CA ARG A 81 -2.47 -7.77 -2.31
C ARG A 81 -3.48 -6.75 -1.83
N HIS A 82 -3.05 -5.50 -1.70
CA HIS A 82 -3.92 -4.39 -1.32
C HIS A 82 -5.11 -4.19 -2.27
N HIS A 83 -4.88 -4.33 -3.57
CA HIS A 83 -5.96 -4.29 -4.55
C HIS A 83 -6.95 -5.45 -4.35
N ALA A 84 -6.45 -6.67 -4.11
CA ALA A 84 -7.30 -7.82 -3.79
C ALA A 84 -8.12 -7.62 -2.50
N GLU A 85 -7.53 -6.98 -1.48
CA GLU A 85 -8.23 -6.61 -0.24
C GLU A 85 -9.40 -5.66 -0.51
N HIS A 86 -9.20 -4.58 -1.28
CA HIS A 86 -10.30 -3.69 -1.67
C HIS A 86 -11.41 -4.42 -2.44
N LEU A 87 -11.03 -5.26 -3.42
CA LEU A 87 -12.00 -6.05 -4.18
C LEU A 87 -12.84 -6.95 -3.27
N SER A 88 -12.22 -7.59 -2.28
CA SER A 88 -12.93 -8.44 -1.31
C SER A 88 -13.93 -7.67 -0.44
N ARG A 89 -13.63 -6.40 -0.14
CA ARG A 89 -14.50 -5.52 0.65
C ARG A 89 -15.57 -4.82 -0.17
N LYS A 90 -15.55 -4.97 -1.50
CA LYS A 90 -16.38 -4.20 -2.45
C LYS A 90 -16.21 -2.68 -2.30
N GLU A 91 -15.08 -2.25 -1.76
CA GLU A 91 -14.74 -0.84 -1.69
C GLU A 91 -14.30 -0.39 -3.08
N ARG A 92 -14.92 0.66 -3.61
CA ARG A 92 -14.31 1.38 -4.73
C ARG A 92 -13.10 2.13 -4.17
N PRO A 93 -11.90 1.99 -4.75
CA PRO A 93 -10.78 2.83 -4.36
C PRO A 93 -11.22 4.30 -4.47
N GLU A 94 -10.95 5.09 -3.43
CA GLU A 94 -11.40 6.48 -3.38
C GLU A 94 -10.95 7.22 -4.65
N PRO A 95 -11.87 7.97 -5.29
CA PRO A 95 -11.49 8.81 -6.41
C PRO A 95 -10.52 9.87 -5.90
N ASP A 96 -9.49 10.13 -6.70
CA ASP A 96 -8.45 11.11 -6.40
C ASP A 96 -9.09 12.51 -6.33
N THR A 97 -9.29 13.03 -5.12
CA THR A 97 -9.92 14.34 -4.87
C THR A 97 -9.04 15.51 -5.36
N SER A 98 -7.82 15.21 -5.81
CA SER A 98 -6.91 16.18 -6.42
C SER A 98 -7.18 16.44 -7.92
N ILE A 99 -8.04 15.65 -8.57
CA ILE A 99 -8.51 15.93 -9.93
C ILE A 99 -9.75 16.83 -9.81
N PRO A 100 -9.68 18.13 -10.16
CA PRO A 100 -10.89 18.92 -10.30
C PRO A 100 -11.73 18.27 -11.39
N THR A 101 -12.93 17.81 -11.03
CA THR A 101 -13.94 17.37 -11.99
C THR A 101 -14.25 18.56 -12.87
N ASP A 102 -13.67 18.59 -14.07
CA ASP A 102 -14.04 19.57 -15.10
C ASP A 102 -15.43 19.20 -15.61
N GLU A 103 -16.45 19.47 -14.81
CA GLU A 103 -17.82 19.66 -15.29
C GLU A 103 -18.05 21.17 -15.47
N GLY A 104 -17.14 21.80 -16.20
CA GLY A 104 -17.24 23.15 -16.72
C GLY A 104 -18.11 23.18 -17.97
N ARG A 105 -19.44 23.18 -17.78
CA ARG A 105 -20.37 24.11 -18.44
C ARG A 105 -19.96 24.60 -19.84
N ARG A 106 -20.16 23.80 -20.89
CA ARG A 106 -20.19 24.35 -22.26
C ARG A 106 -21.60 24.83 -22.56
N GLY A 107 -21.82 26.13 -22.38
CA GLY A 107 -23.02 26.81 -22.86
C GLY A 107 -23.17 26.63 -24.37
N GLU A 108 -24.38 26.28 -24.80
CA GLU A 108 -24.79 26.40 -26.19
C GLU A 108 -25.04 27.88 -26.51
N PRO A 109 -24.37 28.46 -27.52
CA PRO A 109 -24.87 29.69 -28.14
C PRO A 109 -26.04 29.35 -29.06
N SER A 110 -27.03 30.24 -29.03
CA SER A 110 -28.32 30.21 -29.73
C SER A 110 -28.23 30.11 -31.25
#